data_AF-A0A916QD57-F1
#
_entry.id   AF-A0A916QD57-F1
#
_cell.length_a   1.000
_cell.length_b   1.000
_cell.length_c   1.000
_cell.angle_alpha   90.00
_cell.angle_beta   90.00
_cell.angle_gamma   90.00
#
_symmetry.space_group_name_H-M   'P 1'
#
loop_
_entity.id
_entity.type
_entity.pdbx_description
1 polymer ?
#
loop_
_entity_poly.entity_id
_entity_poly.type
_entity_poly.pdbx_seq_one_letter_code
_entity_poly.pdbx_strand_id
1 'polypeptide(L)'
;MSFKLLKEAEQYYETVERRRDDGAKFRTKFDFYYLCLMAGLHFRQMGTLEQEKELNETAYFIDYYPEPFPDKVDLIVGLLIDAEMERKHILPSDKKEVEKLMLDLIDHQSYTKLSSKGHKLLNLYAAGGFNRIKETILPTTELEVFLLHYMDLMNEPA
;
A
#
# COMPACT_ATOMS: atom_id res chain seq x y z
N MET A 1 7.46 5.50 12.39
CA MET A 1 5.99 5.46 12.13
C MET A 1 5.65 4.09 11.59
N SER A 2 4.36 3.75 11.54
CA SER A 2 3.85 2.37 11.40
C SER A 2 2.78 2.28 10.31
N PHE A 3 2.37 1.08 9.91
CA PHE A 3 1.40 0.87 8.82
C PHE A 3 -0.02 1.20 9.26
N LYS A 4 -0.73 1.95 8.42
CA LYS A 4 -2.09 2.44 8.69
C LYS A 4 -3.00 2.15 7.51
N LEU A 5 -4.26 1.89 7.81
CA LEU A 5 -5.28 1.58 6.81
C LEU A 5 -6.48 2.50 7.05
N LEU A 6 -7.15 2.96 5.99
CA LEU A 6 -8.38 3.72 6.10
C LEU A 6 -9.48 2.84 6.71
N LYS A 7 -10.38 3.46 7.50
CA LYS A 7 -11.48 2.71 8.11
C LYS A 7 -12.43 2.11 7.07
N GLU A 8 -12.67 2.85 5.98
CA GLU A 8 -13.48 2.37 4.85
C GLU A 8 -12.84 1.14 4.19
N ALA A 9 -11.51 1.12 4.05
CA ALA A 9 -10.80 -0.01 3.48
C ALA A 9 -10.92 -1.25 4.38
N GLU A 10 -10.75 -1.08 5.70
CA GLU A 10 -10.96 -2.17 6.65
C GLU A 10 -12.36 -2.77 6.53
N GLN A 11 -13.41 -1.94 6.49
CA GLN A 11 -14.80 -2.39 6.32
C GLN A 11 -15.06 -3.10 4.97
N TYR A 12 -14.41 -2.63 3.90
CA TYR A 12 -14.50 -3.26 2.59
C TYR A 12 -13.94 -4.70 2.65
N TYR A 13 -12.73 -4.88 3.17
CA TYR A 13 -12.12 -6.22 3.24
C TYR A 13 -12.78 -7.14 4.26
N GLU A 14 -13.32 -6.61 5.37
CA GLU A 14 -14.19 -7.38 6.27
C GLU A 14 -15.42 -7.95 5.55
N THR A 15 -15.93 -7.24 4.54
CA THR A 15 -17.03 -7.72 3.70
C THR A 15 -16.54 -8.82 2.74
N VAL A 16 -15.37 -8.63 2.12
CA VAL A 16 -14.72 -9.63 1.26
C VAL A 16 -14.49 -10.95 1.99
N GLU A 17 -14.15 -10.89 3.28
CA GLU A 17 -13.90 -12.08 4.11
C GLU A 17 -15.16 -12.67 4.79
N ARG A 18 -16.33 -12.03 4.66
CA ARG A 18 -17.53 -12.39 5.46
C ARG A 18 -18.05 -13.81 5.22
N ARG A 19 -17.83 -14.37 4.03
CA ARG A 19 -18.27 -15.72 3.68
C ARG A 19 -17.09 -16.67 3.86
N ARG A 20 -17.07 -17.46 4.95
CA ARG A 20 -16.84 -18.94 4.98
C ARG A 20 -15.96 -19.47 6.13
N ASP A 21 -16.36 -20.68 6.55
CA ASP A 21 -15.78 -21.46 7.64
C ASP A 21 -14.60 -22.37 7.20
N ASP A 22 -14.31 -22.49 5.91
CA ASP A 22 -13.40 -23.51 5.34
C ASP A 22 -12.61 -23.13 4.05
N GLY A 23 -12.75 -21.89 3.54
CA GLY A 23 -12.05 -21.39 2.33
C GLY A 23 -10.68 -20.74 2.57
N ALA A 24 -10.02 -20.28 1.48
CA ALA A 24 -8.82 -19.45 1.57
C ALA A 24 -9.15 -18.12 2.29
N LYS A 25 -8.21 -17.61 3.10
CA LYS A 25 -8.38 -16.39 3.90
C LYS A 25 -7.13 -15.54 3.83
N PHE A 26 -7.28 -14.22 3.98
CA PHE A 26 -6.12 -13.42 4.33
C PHE A 26 -5.66 -13.79 5.74
N ARG A 27 -4.35 -13.76 5.96
CA ARG A 27 -3.76 -14.15 7.24
C ARG A 27 -3.72 -12.97 8.19
N THR A 28 -3.57 -11.76 7.65
CA THR A 28 -3.37 -10.54 8.43
C THR A 28 -4.01 -9.34 7.75
N LYS A 29 -4.30 -8.30 8.53
CA LYS A 29 -4.68 -6.98 8.00
C LYS A 29 -3.63 -6.36 7.07
N PHE A 30 -2.37 -6.82 7.19
CA PHE A 30 -1.31 -6.38 6.29
C PHE A 30 -1.53 -6.89 4.86
N ASP A 31 -2.25 -8.00 4.65
CA ASP A 31 -2.58 -8.47 3.31
C ASP A 31 -3.52 -7.47 2.60
N PHE A 32 -4.51 -6.93 3.31
CA PHE A 32 -5.39 -5.88 2.79
C PHE A 32 -4.58 -4.63 2.41
N TYR A 33 -3.71 -4.21 3.33
CA TYR A 33 -2.84 -3.07 3.14
C TYR A 33 -1.91 -3.27 1.94
N TYR A 34 -1.32 -4.46 1.80
CA TYR A 34 -0.39 -4.78 0.73
C TYR A 34 -1.07 -4.74 -0.64
N LEU A 35 -2.27 -5.31 -0.78
CA LEU A 35 -3.03 -5.25 -2.03
C LEU A 35 -3.37 -3.80 -2.43
N CYS A 36 -3.82 -3.01 -1.47
CA CYS A 36 -4.04 -1.57 -1.67
C CYS A 36 -2.75 -0.85 -2.06
N LEU A 37 -1.64 -1.15 -1.38
CA LEU A 37 -0.35 -0.54 -1.64
C LEU A 37 0.16 -0.85 -3.05
N MET A 38 0.11 -2.12 -3.47
CA MET A 38 0.57 -2.53 -4.80
C MET A 38 -0.26 -1.85 -5.89
N ALA A 39 -1.57 -1.76 -5.74
CA ALA A 39 -2.42 -1.02 -6.66
C ALA A 39 -2.05 0.47 -6.71
N GLY A 40 -1.85 1.11 -5.55
CA GLY A 40 -1.48 2.53 -5.50
C GLY A 40 -0.13 2.83 -6.14
N LEU A 41 0.87 1.97 -5.90
CA LEU A 41 2.20 2.10 -6.48
C LEU A 41 2.21 1.81 -7.99
N HIS A 42 1.37 0.88 -8.46
CA HIS A 42 1.19 0.57 -9.88
C HIS A 42 0.57 1.74 -10.63
N PHE A 43 -0.58 2.26 -10.17
CA PHE A 43 -1.29 3.37 -10.82
C PHE A 43 -0.78 4.76 -10.44
N ARG A 44 0.35 4.85 -9.71
CA ARG A 44 0.93 6.10 -9.20
C ARG A 44 -0.05 6.99 -8.43
N GLN A 45 -1.03 6.38 -7.77
CA GLN A 45 -2.14 7.07 -7.15
C GLN A 45 -1.94 7.15 -5.63
N MET A 46 -1.95 8.38 -5.10
CA MET A 46 -2.01 8.64 -3.66
C MET A 46 -3.44 8.95 -3.22
N GLY A 47 -3.70 8.74 -1.93
CA GLY A 47 -4.93 9.17 -1.28
C GLY A 47 -5.10 10.69 -1.30
N THR A 48 -6.33 11.14 -1.09
CA THR A 48 -6.68 12.57 -1.06
C THR A 48 -6.18 13.25 0.22
N LEU A 49 -6.29 14.58 0.28
CA LEU A 49 -5.95 15.35 1.49
C LEU A 49 -6.85 14.98 2.68
N GLU A 50 -8.10 14.61 2.43
CA GLU A 50 -9.03 14.13 3.45
C GLU A 50 -8.57 12.78 4.00
N GLN A 51 -8.15 11.86 3.13
CA GLN A 51 -7.61 10.56 3.52
C GLN A 51 -6.28 10.70 4.27
N GLU A 52 -5.44 11.67 3.90
CA GLU A 52 -4.23 11.99 4.65
C GLU A 52 -4.55 12.41 6.09
N LYS A 53 -5.56 13.28 6.27
CA LYS A 53 -6.01 13.73 7.60
C LYS A 53 -6.53 12.55 8.42
N GLU A 54 -7.38 11.70 7.84
CA GLU A 54 -7.88 10.49 8.50
C GLU A 54 -6.73 9.58 8.93
N LEU A 55 -5.76 9.32 8.04
CA LEU A 55 -4.59 8.51 8.35
C LEU A 55 -3.73 9.10 9.47
N ASN A 56 -3.66 10.42 9.61
CA ASN A 56 -2.92 11.05 10.72
C ASN A 56 -3.57 10.75 12.08
N GLU A 57 -4.90 10.73 12.13
CA GLU A 57 -5.70 10.45 13.33
C GLU A 57 -5.88 8.94 13.60
N THR A 58 -5.73 8.12 12.57
CA THR A 58 -5.89 6.67 12.63
C THR A 58 -4.72 6.01 13.37
N ALA A 59 -5.04 5.11 14.30
CA ALA A 59 -4.06 4.25 14.96
C ALA A 59 -3.45 3.27 13.94
N TYR A 60 -2.17 2.95 14.09
CA TYR A 60 -1.56 1.91 13.28
C TYR A 60 -2.05 0.53 13.72
N PHE A 61 -2.14 -0.41 12.77
CA PHE A 61 -2.54 -1.79 13.07
C PHE A 61 -1.33 -2.71 13.26
N ILE A 62 -0.17 -2.35 12.70
CA ILE A 62 1.10 -3.07 12.85
C ILE A 62 2.27 -2.12 12.57
N ASP A 63 3.42 -2.33 13.20
CA ASP A 63 4.64 -1.52 13.08
C ASP A 63 5.86 -2.29 12.54
N TYR A 64 5.64 -3.53 12.12
CA TYR A 64 6.61 -4.41 11.47
C TYR A 64 6.00 -5.08 10.24
N TYR A 65 6.83 -5.69 9.40
CA TYR A 65 6.38 -6.52 8.28
C TYR A 65 6.08 -7.93 8.80
N PRO A 66 4.81 -8.40 8.76
CA PRO A 66 4.50 -9.76 9.18
C PRO A 66 4.98 -10.78 8.14
N GLU A 67 5.15 -12.05 8.51
CA GLU A 67 5.49 -13.10 7.54
C GLU A 67 4.41 -13.23 6.44
N PRO A 68 4.79 -13.39 5.15
CA PRO A 68 6.14 -13.60 4.60
C PRO A 68 6.81 -12.33 4.05
N PHE A 69 6.39 -11.14 4.50
CA PHE A 69 6.82 -9.86 3.95
C PHE A 69 8.24 -9.37 4.33
N PRO A 70 8.94 -9.85 5.38
CA PRO A 70 10.30 -9.38 5.67
C PRO A 70 11.29 -9.49 4.50
N ASP A 71 11.15 -10.52 3.66
CA ASP A 71 12.00 -10.71 2.48
C ASP A 71 11.61 -9.81 1.29
N LYS A 72 10.52 -9.07 1.40
CA LYS A 72 9.99 -8.18 0.35
C LYS A 72 10.21 -6.71 0.64
N VAL A 73 10.84 -6.36 1.76
CA VAL A 73 11.03 -4.96 2.18
C VAL A 73 11.78 -4.14 1.14
N ASP A 74 12.88 -4.67 0.60
CA ASP A 74 13.68 -3.93 -0.40
C ASP A 74 12.91 -3.70 -1.70
N LEU A 75 12.02 -4.64 -2.08
CA LEU A 75 11.13 -4.49 -3.23
C LEU A 75 10.09 -3.38 -2.97
N ILE A 76 9.43 -3.39 -1.81
CA ILE A 76 8.43 -2.38 -1.44
C ILE A 76 9.06 -0.98 -1.41
N VAL A 77 10.25 -0.86 -0.81
CA VAL A 77 11.01 0.40 -0.76
C VAL A 77 11.43 0.84 -2.16
N GLY A 78 11.90 -0.06 -3.01
CA GLY A 78 12.26 0.23 -4.39
C GLY A 78 11.08 0.77 -5.20
N LEU A 79 9.92 0.12 -5.10
CA LEU A 79 8.69 0.57 -5.77
C LEU A 79 8.22 1.94 -5.28
N LEU A 80 8.36 2.22 -3.97
CA LEU A 80 8.05 3.55 -3.42
C LEU A 80 8.98 4.64 -3.98
N ILE A 81 10.28 4.37 -4.04
CA ILE A 81 11.27 5.30 -4.60
C ILE A 81 10.93 5.58 -6.06
N ASP A 82 10.68 4.53 -6.84
CA ASP A 82 10.33 4.61 -8.25
C ASP A 82 9.06 5.48 -8.49
N ALA A 83 8.00 5.24 -7.71
CA ALA A 83 6.78 6.04 -7.76
C ALA A 83 7.02 7.52 -7.41
N GLU A 84 7.85 7.78 -6.40
CA GLU A 84 8.17 9.15 -5.96
C GLU A 84 9.13 9.87 -6.92
N MET A 85 10.01 9.15 -7.61
CA MET A 85 10.86 9.71 -8.65
C MET A 85 10.00 10.22 -9.80
N GLU A 86 9.05 9.42 -10.27
CA GLU A 86 8.11 9.80 -11.33
C GLU A 86 7.28 11.02 -10.92
N ARG A 87 6.67 10.97 -9.73
CA ARG A 87 5.84 12.07 -9.20
C ARG A 87 6.58 13.38 -9.03
N LYS A 88 7.89 13.33 -8.73
CA LYS A 88 8.75 14.52 -8.56
C LYS A 88 9.52 14.89 -9.83
N HIS A 89 9.31 14.16 -10.93
CA HIS A 89 10.05 14.32 -12.18
C HIS A 89 11.59 14.22 -11.99
N ILE A 90 12.04 13.32 -11.11
CA ILE A 90 13.46 13.04 -10.88
C ILE A 90 13.93 12.02 -11.91
N LEU A 91 14.93 12.40 -12.71
CA LEU A 91 15.52 11.50 -13.70
C LEU A 91 16.48 10.51 -13.00
N PRO A 92 16.52 9.23 -13.40
CA PRO A 92 17.46 8.24 -12.85
C PRO A 92 18.94 8.62 -13.00
N SER A 93 19.26 9.46 -14.00
CA SER A 93 20.62 9.99 -14.21
C SER A 93 21.02 11.05 -13.19
N ASP A 94 20.06 11.70 -12.51
CA ASP A 94 20.33 12.70 -11.48
C ASP A 94 20.62 12.02 -10.13
N LYS A 95 21.83 11.50 -10.01
CA LYS A 95 22.29 10.76 -8.82
C LYS A 95 22.07 11.52 -7.52
N LYS A 96 22.19 12.86 -7.54
CA LYS A 96 22.11 13.68 -6.34
C LYS A 96 20.67 13.78 -5.84
N GLU A 97 19.71 14.03 -6.73
CA GLU A 97 18.30 14.10 -6.35
C GLU A 97 17.75 12.70 -6.01
N VAL A 98 18.21 11.65 -6.69
CA VAL A 98 17.88 10.26 -6.33
C VAL A 98 18.40 9.92 -4.93
N GLU A 99 19.67 10.19 -4.63
CA GLU A 99 20.25 9.95 -3.31
C GLU A 99 19.49 10.71 -2.21
N LYS A 100 19.18 11.98 -2.45
CA LYS A 100 18.38 12.80 -1.53
C LYS A 100 17.00 12.20 -1.30
N LEU A 101 16.32 11.72 -2.35
CA LEU A 101 15.05 11.03 -2.23
C LEU A 101 15.17 9.76 -1.38
N MET A 102 16.21 8.96 -1.61
CA MET A 102 16.46 7.74 -0.83
C MET A 102 16.67 8.06 0.65
N LEU A 103 17.50 9.04 0.98
CA LEU A 103 17.75 9.48 2.35
C LEU A 103 16.49 10.03 3.05
N ASP A 104 15.59 10.64 2.28
CA ASP A 104 14.31 11.12 2.79
C ASP A 104 13.34 9.97 3.14
N LEU A 105 13.39 8.86 2.41
CA LEU A 105 12.42 7.76 2.51
C LEU A 105 12.91 6.59 3.36
N ILE A 106 14.23 6.37 3.41
CA ILE A 106 14.84 5.20 4.04
C ILE A 106 15.42 5.58 5.40
N ASP A 107 15.22 4.70 6.37
CA ASP A 107 15.94 4.70 7.64
C ASP A 107 16.47 3.30 7.91
N HIS A 108 17.79 3.10 7.73
CA HIS A 108 18.44 1.81 7.91
C HIS A 108 18.45 1.32 9.36
N GLN A 109 18.18 2.20 10.33
CA GLN A 109 18.11 1.83 11.74
C GLN A 109 16.69 1.35 12.13
N SER A 110 15.70 1.57 11.27
CA SER A 110 14.33 1.13 11.52
C SER A 110 14.13 -0.31 11.05
N TYR A 111 13.33 -1.08 11.79
CA TYR A 111 12.98 -2.47 11.43
C TYR A 111 12.29 -2.59 10.08
N THR A 112 11.65 -1.50 9.62
CA THR A 112 10.91 -1.44 8.36
C THR A 112 11.73 -0.86 7.21
N LYS A 113 13.01 -0.48 7.46
CA LYS A 113 13.88 0.27 6.54
C LYS A 113 13.32 1.61 6.06
N LEU A 114 12.25 2.11 6.67
CA LEU A 114 11.53 3.31 6.25
C LEU A 114 11.67 4.41 7.29
N SER A 115 11.85 5.63 6.80
CA SER A 115 11.72 6.84 7.60
C SER A 115 10.24 7.12 7.91
N SER A 116 9.96 8.06 8.81
CA SER A 116 8.60 8.54 9.04
C SER A 116 7.91 9.07 7.78
N LYS A 117 8.67 9.68 6.86
CA LYS A 117 8.17 10.15 5.57
C LYS A 117 7.89 8.99 4.61
N GLY A 118 8.74 7.97 4.60
CA GLY A 118 8.51 6.73 3.85
C GLY A 118 7.21 6.04 4.25
N HIS A 119 6.98 5.88 5.56
CA HIS A 119 5.73 5.34 6.10
C HIS A 119 4.50 6.16 5.70
N LYS A 120 4.60 7.48 5.81
CA LYS A 120 3.51 8.38 5.43
C LYS A 120 3.13 8.20 3.96
N LEU A 121 4.12 8.18 3.06
CA LEU A 121 3.88 8.02 1.63
C LEU A 121 3.33 6.63 1.30
N LEU A 122 3.84 5.56 1.90
CA LEU A 122 3.29 4.22 1.72
C LEU A 122 1.82 4.14 2.12
N ASN A 123 1.45 4.71 3.28
CA ASN A 123 0.06 4.75 3.71
C ASN A 123 -0.83 5.57 2.75
N LEU A 124 -0.29 6.65 2.16
CA LEU A 124 -1.01 7.42 1.14
C LEU A 124 -1.16 6.66 -0.18
N TYR A 125 -0.14 5.95 -0.64
CA TYR A 125 -0.26 5.09 -1.82
C TYR A 125 -1.25 3.96 -1.57
N ALA A 126 -1.25 3.33 -0.38
CA ALA A 126 -2.26 2.35 -0.02
C ALA A 126 -3.69 2.96 -0.04
N ALA A 127 -3.89 4.17 0.47
CA ALA A 127 -5.18 4.87 0.36
C ALA A 127 -5.59 5.13 -1.10
N GLY A 128 -4.66 5.54 -1.95
CA GLY A 128 -4.91 5.76 -3.38
C GLY A 128 -5.26 4.46 -4.12
N GLY A 129 -4.54 3.38 -3.86
CA GLY A 129 -4.85 2.08 -4.44
C GLY A 129 -6.16 1.51 -3.93
N PHE A 130 -6.54 1.78 -2.69
CA PHE A 130 -7.89 1.44 -2.21
C PHE A 130 -8.98 2.18 -3.00
N ASN A 131 -8.79 3.47 -3.33
CA ASN A 131 -9.74 4.21 -4.17
C ASN A 131 -9.93 3.53 -5.53
N ARG A 132 -8.82 3.11 -6.16
CA ARG A 132 -8.86 2.38 -7.42
C ARG A 132 -9.59 1.04 -7.29
N ILE A 133 -9.29 0.27 -6.24
CA ILE A 133 -9.94 -1.02 -5.98
C ILE A 133 -11.44 -0.85 -5.79
N LYS A 134 -11.90 0.11 -4.96
CA LYS A 134 -13.33 0.28 -4.69
C LYS A 134 -14.12 0.82 -5.89
N GLU A 135 -13.47 1.58 -6.77
CA GLU A 135 -14.08 2.09 -8.00
C GLU A 135 -14.27 0.97 -9.05
N THR A 136 -13.33 0.02 -9.11
CA THR A 136 -13.34 -1.04 -10.13
C THR A 136 -13.99 -2.33 -9.65
N ILE A 137 -13.81 -2.71 -8.38
CA ILE A 137 -14.21 -4.00 -7.84
C ILE A 137 -15.36 -3.80 -6.86
N LEU A 138 -16.57 -4.21 -7.29
CA LEU A 138 -17.75 -4.17 -6.43
C LEU A 138 -17.54 -5.03 -5.17
N PRO A 139 -18.07 -4.61 -4.01
CA PRO A 139 -18.00 -5.42 -2.80
C PRO A 139 -18.59 -6.81 -3.04
N THR A 140 -17.74 -7.82 -2.87
CA THR A 140 -18.12 -9.23 -2.91
C THR A 140 -17.92 -9.82 -1.52
N THR A 141 -18.52 -10.99 -1.28
CA THR A 141 -18.28 -11.78 -0.05
C THR A 141 -17.43 -13.01 -0.34
N GLU A 142 -16.95 -13.16 -1.57
CA GLU A 142 -16.14 -14.30 -2.02
C GLU A 142 -14.74 -13.82 -2.36
N LEU A 143 -13.76 -14.27 -1.58
CA LEU A 143 -12.37 -13.88 -1.74
C LEU A 143 -11.84 -14.24 -3.14
N GLU A 144 -12.21 -15.41 -3.67
CA GLU A 144 -11.76 -15.86 -4.98
C GLU A 144 -12.25 -14.92 -6.10
N VAL A 145 -13.50 -14.45 -6.00
CA VAL A 145 -14.07 -13.48 -6.95
C VAL A 145 -13.34 -12.15 -6.85
N PHE A 146 -13.05 -11.69 -5.62
CA PHE A 146 -12.26 -10.48 -5.42
C PHE A 146 -10.87 -10.61 -6.04
N LEU A 147 -10.16 -11.72 -5.82
CA LEU A 147 -8.81 -11.94 -6.32
C LEU A 147 -8.74 -12.01 -7.85
N LEU A 148 -9.76 -12.57 -8.52
CA LEU A 148 -9.86 -12.55 -9.97
C LEU A 148 -9.97 -11.12 -10.50
N HIS A 149 -10.88 -10.32 -9.95
CA HIS A 149 -11.03 -8.92 -10.35
C HIS A 149 -9.81 -8.06 -10.00
N TYR A 150 -9.14 -8.37 -8.88
CA TYR A 150 -7.90 -7.70 -8.51
C TYR A 150 -6.79 -8.00 -9.52
N MET A 151 -6.67 -9.25 -9.98
CA MET A 151 -5.71 -9.60 -11.03
C MET A 151 -6.02 -8.86 -12.34
N ASP A 152 -7.28 -8.81 -12.75
CA ASP A 152 -7.71 -8.05 -13.94
C ASP A 152 -7.33 -6.57 -13.82
N LEU A 153 -7.59 -5.96 -12.66
CA LEU A 153 -7.20 -4.58 -12.38
C LEU A 153 -5.68 -4.39 -12.51
N MET A 154 -4.86 -5.27 -11.93
CA MET A 154 -3.40 -5.14 -11.96
C MET A 154 -2.79 -5.38 -13.36
N ASN A 155 -3.54 -5.99 -14.28
CA ASN A 155 -3.14 -6.14 -15.68
C ASN A 155 -3.48 -4.91 -16.54
N GLU A 156 -4.24 -3.94 -16.01
CA GLU A 156 -4.45 -2.66 -16.67
C GLU A 156 -3.13 -1.88 -16.75
N PRO A 157 -2.86 -1.18 -17.86
CA PRO A 157 -1.71 -0.30 -17.95
C PRO A 157 -1.81 0.80 -16.90
N ALA A 158 -0.67 1.10 -16.27
CA ALA A 158 -0.48 2.23 -15.36
C ALA A 158 -0.60 3.57 -16.09
#